data_AF-A0A1F6Y0L2-F1
#
_entry.id   AF-A0A1F6Y0L2-F1
#
_cell.length_a   1.000
_cell.length_b   1.000
_cell.length_c   1.000
_cell.angle_alpha   90.00
_cell.angle_beta   90.00
_cell.angle_gamma   90.00
#
_symmetry.space_group_name_H-M   'P 1'
#
loop_
_entity.id
_entity.type
_entity.pdbx_description
1 polymer ?
#
loop_
_entity_poly.entity_id
_entity_poly.type
_entity_poly.pdbx_seq_one_letter_code
_entity_poly.pdbx_strand_id
1 'polypeptide(L)'
;MKEEINKNPLNQTPNPEFLEKRIFELRRRAFGLIHSFVTREWQWPKSVKGDKKRNFIDKLVEGTTKIVPEATDEIKTRFETLNAIDEIKDLESLLKKATEIHIELLTKYLSLEELEKRLRDRAIQGKGYQELSRGLCFEIIENQAVLHIPITFFENAKSFLESFKEGLRVLANKMITEKELADIREVIGYSSLVQEKHRILATLGFEVILDVNGKLTEKTKISREKLLELYGPKKL
;
A
#
# COMPACT_ATOMS: atom_id res chain seq x y z
N MET A 1 31.03 -16.93 31.60
CA MET A 1 30.43 -16.69 30.27
C MET A 1 29.72 -15.36 30.33
N LYS A 2 30.20 -14.34 29.60
CA LYS A 2 29.52 -13.06 29.46
C LYS A 2 28.51 -13.21 28.31
N GLU A 3 27.24 -12.96 28.59
CA GLU A 3 26.19 -12.90 27.58
C GLU A 3 26.48 -11.72 26.64
N GLU A 4 26.69 -12.03 25.36
CA GLU A 4 26.71 -11.02 24.32
C GLU A 4 25.27 -10.55 24.08
N ILE A 5 24.98 -9.34 24.56
CA ILE A 5 23.78 -8.59 24.23
C ILE A 5 23.77 -8.39 22.71
N ASN A 6 22.86 -9.09 22.05
CA ASN A 6 22.56 -8.93 20.63
C ASN A 6 22.07 -7.50 20.38
N LYS A 7 23.01 -6.61 20.02
CA LYS A 7 22.72 -5.23 19.66
C LYS A 7 22.00 -5.24 18.33
N ASN A 8 20.71 -4.90 18.36
CA ASN A 8 19.93 -4.57 17.18
C ASN A 8 20.70 -3.51 16.35
N PRO A 9 21.07 -3.78 15.08
CA PRO A 9 21.93 -2.89 14.27
C PRO A 9 21.30 -1.54 13.93
N LEU A 10 20.06 -1.27 14.38
CA LEU A 10 19.32 -0.03 14.19
C LEU A 10 19.76 1.14 15.10
N ASN A 11 20.66 0.93 16.05
CA ASN A 11 21.15 1.97 16.99
C ASN A 11 22.47 2.65 16.57
N GLN A 12 22.94 2.45 15.34
CA GLN A 12 24.04 3.23 14.80
C GLN A 12 23.47 4.37 13.95
N THR A 13 23.83 5.62 14.28
CA THR A 13 23.53 6.79 13.44
C THR A 13 24.01 6.46 12.03
N PRO A 14 23.12 6.30 11.04
CA PRO A 14 23.55 5.78 9.76
C PRO A 14 24.46 6.82 9.09
N ASN A 15 25.48 6.35 8.37
CA ASN A 15 26.38 7.20 7.59
C ASN A 15 25.54 8.19 6.75
N PRO A 16 25.78 9.52 6.81
CA PRO A 16 25.03 10.53 6.07
C PRO A 16 24.89 10.23 4.57
N GLU A 17 25.94 9.73 3.91
CA GLU A 17 25.90 9.37 2.48
C GLU A 17 24.97 8.16 2.21
N PHE A 18 24.89 7.23 3.18
CA PHE A 18 24.00 6.07 3.10
C PHE A 18 22.52 6.47 3.31
N LEU A 19 22.26 7.47 4.17
CA LEU A 19 20.94 8.05 4.37
C LEU A 19 20.47 8.79 3.12
N GLU A 20 21.31 9.60 2.49
CA GLU A 20 20.96 10.34 1.28
C GLU A 20 20.59 9.41 0.12
N LYS A 21 21.36 8.32 -0.08
CA LYS A 21 21.04 7.30 -1.09
C LYS A 21 19.69 6.61 -0.81
N ARG A 22 19.37 6.34 0.46
CA ARG A 22 18.09 5.74 0.86
C ARG A 22 16.93 6.71 0.70
N ILE A 23 17.12 7.98 1.05
CA ILE A 23 16.16 9.07 0.81
C ILE A 23 15.88 9.18 -0.68
N PHE A 24 16.91 9.17 -1.52
CA PHE A 24 16.76 9.22 -2.96
C PHE A 24 15.92 8.04 -3.49
N GLU A 25 16.22 6.80 -3.07
CA GLU A 25 15.44 5.63 -3.51
C GLU A 25 14.01 5.64 -2.98
N LEU A 26 13.76 6.04 -1.73
CA LEU A 26 12.40 6.16 -1.21
C LEU A 26 11.64 7.27 -1.95
N ARG A 27 12.27 8.43 -2.17
CA ARG A 27 11.67 9.53 -2.94
C ARG A 27 11.32 9.05 -4.35
N ARG A 28 12.23 8.37 -5.03
CA ARG A 28 12.00 7.84 -6.40
C ARG A 28 10.83 6.85 -6.46
N ARG A 29 10.66 5.99 -5.45
CA ARG A 29 9.68 4.89 -5.47
C ARG A 29 8.35 5.20 -4.79
N ALA A 30 8.36 6.07 -3.79
CA ALA A 30 7.23 6.27 -2.87
C ALA A 30 6.71 7.71 -2.83
N PHE A 31 7.40 8.70 -3.42
CA PHE A 31 6.97 10.10 -3.32
C PHE A 31 5.54 10.29 -3.80
N GLY A 32 5.16 9.76 -4.96
CA GLY A 32 3.79 9.91 -5.46
C GLY A 32 2.73 9.32 -4.53
N LEU A 33 3.02 8.18 -3.89
CA LEU A 33 2.13 7.54 -2.93
C LEU A 33 2.02 8.35 -1.63
N ILE A 34 3.16 8.80 -1.09
CA ILE A 34 3.22 9.59 0.14
C ILE A 34 2.57 10.96 -0.09
N HIS A 35 2.85 11.61 -1.22
CA HIS A 35 2.25 12.88 -1.57
C HIS A 35 0.73 12.76 -1.74
N SER A 36 0.26 11.70 -2.41
CA SER A 36 -1.19 11.43 -2.52
C SER A 36 -1.84 11.21 -1.16
N PHE A 37 -1.16 10.53 -0.24
CA PHE A 37 -1.58 10.41 1.16
C PHE A 37 -1.69 11.79 1.83
N VAL A 38 -0.62 12.59 1.79
CA VAL A 38 -0.58 13.94 2.38
C VAL A 38 -1.70 14.83 1.83
N THR A 39 -1.87 14.87 0.51
CA THR A 39 -2.92 15.66 -0.15
C THR A 39 -4.32 15.20 0.28
N ARG A 40 -4.53 13.89 0.43
CA ARG A 40 -5.81 13.36 0.92
C ARG A 40 -6.09 13.78 2.37
N GLU A 41 -5.10 13.74 3.26
CA GLU A 41 -5.26 14.18 4.65
C GLU A 41 -5.58 15.69 4.73
N TRP A 42 -5.09 16.51 3.80
CA TRP A 42 -5.50 17.92 3.71
C TRP A 42 -6.94 18.11 3.23
N GLN A 43 -7.39 17.25 2.31
CA GLN A 43 -8.72 17.33 1.70
C GLN A 43 -9.83 16.77 2.61
N TRP A 44 -9.49 15.93 3.59
CA TRP A 44 -10.45 15.24 4.46
C TRP A 44 -10.32 15.72 5.92
N PRO A 45 -11.42 16.10 6.61
CA PRO A 45 -12.79 16.32 6.12
C PRO A 45 -13.04 17.69 5.49
N LYS A 46 -13.93 17.73 4.48
CA LYS A 46 -14.41 18.98 3.84
C LYS A 46 -15.16 19.93 4.80
N SER A 47 -15.56 19.46 5.98
CA SER A 47 -16.54 20.13 6.86
C SER A 47 -16.08 20.30 8.32
N VAL A 48 -14.78 20.24 8.62
CA VAL A 48 -14.33 20.45 10.01
C VAL A 48 -14.60 21.89 10.45
N LYS A 49 -15.46 22.07 11.47
CA LYS A 49 -15.53 23.28 12.26
C LYS A 49 -14.25 23.36 13.11
N GLY A 50 -13.26 24.15 12.72
CA GLY A 50 -12.01 24.33 13.47
C GLY A 50 -10.82 24.71 12.57
N ASP A 51 -9.64 24.75 13.18
CA ASP A 51 -8.37 24.99 12.49
C ASP A 51 -8.03 23.80 11.58
N LYS A 52 -8.28 23.96 10.28
CA LYS A 52 -8.04 22.92 9.26
C LYS A 52 -6.58 22.46 9.25
N LYS A 53 -5.64 23.39 9.44
CA LYS A 53 -4.21 23.11 9.44
C LYS A 53 -3.80 22.31 10.65
N ARG A 54 -4.32 22.66 11.83
CA ARG A 54 -4.08 21.88 13.05
C ARG A 54 -4.53 20.43 12.86
N ASN A 55 -5.74 20.22 12.37
CA ASN A 55 -6.27 18.89 12.11
C ASN A 55 -5.43 18.10 11.10
N PHE A 56 -4.98 18.76 10.03
CA PHE A 56 -4.07 18.17 9.05
C PHE A 56 -2.75 17.73 9.69
N ILE A 57 -2.10 18.59 10.48
CA ILE A 57 -0.86 18.27 11.20
C ILE A 57 -1.09 17.09 12.15
N ASP A 58 -2.17 17.10 12.92
CA ASP A 58 -2.50 16.02 13.86
C ASP A 58 -2.70 14.68 13.12
N LYS A 59 -3.31 14.69 11.93
CA LYS A 59 -3.46 13.49 11.09
C LYS A 59 -2.15 12.98 10.52
N LEU A 60 -1.25 13.87 10.12
CA LEU A 60 0.10 13.47 9.71
C LEU A 60 0.85 12.83 10.88
N VAL A 61 0.82 13.44 12.05
CA VAL A 61 1.46 12.90 13.27
C VAL A 61 0.89 11.53 13.62
N GLU A 62 -0.43 11.38 13.68
CA GLU A 62 -1.11 10.11 13.94
C GLU A 62 -0.73 9.04 12.91
N GLY A 63 -0.76 9.41 11.62
CA GLY A 63 -0.46 8.53 10.50
C GLY A 63 0.96 8.01 10.51
N THR A 64 1.94 8.89 10.71
CA THR A 64 3.37 8.53 10.78
C THR A 64 3.71 7.78 12.05
N THR A 65 3.14 8.16 13.21
CA THR A 65 3.39 7.48 14.49
C THR A 65 2.93 6.02 14.46
N LYS A 66 1.83 5.73 13.76
CA LYS A 66 1.39 4.34 13.53
C LYS A 66 2.39 3.53 12.69
N ILE A 67 3.25 4.17 11.90
CA ILE A 67 4.26 3.52 11.07
C ILE A 67 5.62 3.49 11.80
N VAL A 68 5.98 4.52 12.56
CA VAL A 68 7.25 4.67 13.30
C VAL A 68 6.96 5.07 14.75
N PRO A 69 6.37 4.19 15.58
CA PRO A 69 6.02 4.51 16.96
C PRO A 69 7.23 4.92 17.81
N GLU A 70 8.41 4.40 17.47
CA GLU A 70 9.68 4.71 18.15
C GLU A 70 10.14 6.17 18.00
N ALA A 71 9.51 6.96 17.12
CA ALA A 71 9.91 8.34 16.81
C ALA A 71 8.84 9.39 17.16
N THR A 72 7.84 9.06 18.00
CA THR A 72 6.65 9.88 18.27
C THR A 72 6.97 11.36 18.57
N ASP A 73 7.92 11.64 19.47
CA ASP A 73 8.26 13.02 19.86
C ASP A 73 8.94 13.81 18.73
N GLU A 74 9.82 13.15 17.96
CA GLU A 74 10.45 13.77 16.79
C GLU A 74 9.41 14.02 15.70
N ILE A 75 8.53 13.05 15.41
CA ILE A 75 7.43 13.19 14.44
C ILE A 75 6.62 14.44 14.75
N LYS A 76 6.18 14.60 16.01
CA LYS A 76 5.43 15.78 16.45
C LYS A 76 6.22 17.05 16.20
N THR A 77 7.46 17.11 16.68
CA THR A 77 8.33 18.29 16.53
C THR A 77 8.53 18.68 15.07
N ARG A 78 8.76 17.69 14.19
CA ARG A 78 9.00 17.91 12.76
C ARG A 78 7.74 18.44 12.05
N PHE A 79 6.56 17.89 12.32
CA PHE A 79 5.33 18.37 11.67
C PHE A 79 4.83 19.71 12.22
N GLU A 80 5.12 20.07 13.47
CA GLU A 80 4.80 21.42 14.00
C GLU A 80 5.50 22.55 13.22
N THR A 81 6.61 22.27 12.52
CA THR A 81 7.28 23.25 11.65
C THR A 81 6.40 23.72 10.49
N LEU A 82 5.37 22.95 10.12
CA LEU A 82 4.41 23.33 9.08
C LEU A 82 3.56 24.54 9.47
N ASN A 83 3.44 24.85 10.77
CA ASN A 83 2.71 26.04 11.24
C ASN A 83 3.29 27.35 10.68
N ALA A 84 4.58 27.38 10.35
CA ALA A 84 5.26 28.55 9.79
C ALA A 84 4.86 28.86 8.34
N ILE A 85 4.22 27.93 7.62
CA ILE A 85 3.84 28.10 6.21
C ILE A 85 2.42 28.63 6.12
N ASP A 86 2.18 29.78 5.51
CA ASP A 86 0.83 30.32 5.27
C ASP A 86 0.11 29.51 4.18
N GLU A 87 -0.80 28.62 4.58
CA GLU A 87 -1.53 27.72 3.69
C GLU A 87 -2.48 28.42 2.71
N ILE A 88 -2.87 29.67 3.00
CA ILE A 88 -3.75 30.46 2.14
C ILE A 88 -2.95 30.99 0.95
N LYS A 89 -1.69 31.34 1.18
CA LYS A 89 -0.78 31.87 0.16
C LYS A 89 -0.06 30.77 -0.60
N ASP A 90 0.32 29.69 0.07
CA ASP A 90 1.18 28.66 -0.51
C ASP A 90 0.87 27.24 0.00
N LEU A 91 -0.30 26.74 -0.40
CA LEU A 91 -0.71 25.37 -0.11
C LEU A 91 0.25 24.33 -0.70
N GLU A 92 0.80 24.58 -1.89
CA GLU A 92 1.68 23.62 -2.56
C GLU A 92 2.98 23.43 -1.77
N SER A 93 3.59 24.51 -1.28
CA SER A 93 4.76 24.39 -0.40
C SER A 93 4.44 23.69 0.92
N LEU A 94 3.26 23.90 1.49
CA LEU A 94 2.81 23.17 2.69
C LEU A 94 2.78 21.66 2.41
N LEU A 95 2.09 21.23 1.35
CA LEU A 95 1.94 19.81 1.00
C LEU A 95 3.28 19.17 0.64
N LYS A 96 4.12 19.89 -0.13
CA LYS A 96 5.47 19.43 -0.47
C LYS A 96 6.33 19.28 0.77
N LYS A 97 6.35 20.27 1.68
CA LYS A 97 7.13 20.19 2.92
C LYS A 97 6.65 19.06 3.82
N ALA A 98 5.35 18.85 3.95
CA ALA A 98 4.78 17.73 4.68
C ALA A 98 5.19 16.37 4.09
N THR A 99 5.21 16.27 2.75
CA THR A 99 5.68 15.07 2.02
C THR A 99 7.15 14.78 2.30
N GLU A 100 8.01 15.82 2.26
CA GLU A 100 9.43 15.68 2.53
C GLU A 100 9.71 15.28 3.99
N ILE A 101 9.02 15.89 4.96
CA ILE A 101 9.12 15.49 6.36
C ILE A 101 8.76 14.00 6.53
N HIS A 102 7.69 13.54 5.87
CA HIS A 102 7.32 12.12 5.86
C HIS A 102 8.45 11.24 5.34
N ILE A 103 9.01 11.56 4.16
CA ILE A 103 10.08 10.78 3.53
C ILE A 103 11.32 10.72 4.43
N GLU A 104 11.74 11.86 4.99
CA GLU A 104 12.90 11.95 5.87
C GLU A 104 12.71 11.13 7.15
N LEU A 105 11.55 11.23 7.80
CA LEU A 105 11.22 10.42 8.98
C LEU A 105 11.22 8.92 8.64
N LEU A 106 10.49 8.52 7.58
CA LEU A 106 10.40 7.11 7.20
C LEU A 106 11.77 6.52 6.84
N THR A 107 12.61 7.25 6.11
CA THR A 107 13.95 6.78 5.73
C THR A 107 14.94 6.73 6.87
N LYS A 108 14.85 7.66 7.83
CA LYS A 108 15.69 7.70 9.02
C LYS A 108 15.49 6.44 9.86
N TYR A 109 14.25 6.00 10.02
CA TYR A 109 13.91 4.90 10.93
C TYR A 109 13.72 3.55 10.25
N LEU A 110 13.28 3.50 8.98
CA LEU A 110 12.88 2.25 8.33
C LEU A 110 13.67 1.99 7.05
N SER A 111 14.09 0.74 6.86
CA SER A 111 14.50 0.25 5.54
C SER A 111 13.29 0.23 4.59
N LEU A 112 13.54 0.15 3.28
CA LEU A 112 12.44 0.00 2.30
C LEU A 112 11.61 -1.27 2.56
N GLU A 113 12.28 -2.35 2.95
CA GLU A 113 11.64 -3.63 3.28
C GLU A 113 10.78 -3.52 4.55
N GLU A 114 11.29 -2.87 5.60
CA GLU A 114 10.54 -2.66 6.84
C GLU A 114 9.35 -1.72 6.62
N LEU A 115 9.53 -0.65 5.84
CA LEU A 115 8.44 0.24 5.47
C LEU A 115 7.34 -0.52 4.70
N GLU A 116 7.73 -1.30 3.70
CA GLU A 116 6.80 -2.12 2.92
C GLU A 116 6.03 -3.08 3.83
N LYS A 117 6.74 -3.78 4.72
CA LYS A 117 6.13 -4.69 5.69
C LYS A 117 5.13 -3.98 6.59
N ARG A 118 5.50 -2.86 7.22
CA ARG A 118 4.58 -2.10 8.12
C ARG A 118 3.36 -1.56 7.37
N LEU A 119 3.52 -1.11 6.13
CA LEU A 119 2.40 -0.65 5.29
C LEU A 119 1.47 -1.81 4.90
N ARG A 120 2.04 -2.96 4.52
CA ARG A 120 1.28 -4.18 4.20
C ARG A 120 0.54 -4.71 5.43
N ASP A 121 1.23 -4.90 6.54
CA ASP A 121 0.65 -5.41 7.79
C ASP A 121 -0.50 -4.52 8.27
N ARG A 122 -0.35 -3.19 8.18
CA ARG A 122 -1.43 -2.24 8.51
C ARG A 122 -2.64 -2.37 7.58
N ALA A 123 -2.42 -2.58 6.28
CA ALA A 123 -3.50 -2.80 5.33
C ALA A 123 -4.24 -4.12 5.61
N ILE A 124 -3.49 -5.17 5.94
CA ILE A 124 -4.00 -6.51 6.25
C ILE A 124 -4.78 -6.50 7.58
N GLN A 125 -4.15 -6.07 8.68
CA GLN A 125 -4.75 -6.09 10.02
C GLN A 125 -5.92 -5.12 10.16
N GLY A 126 -5.85 -3.95 9.54
CA GLY A 126 -6.90 -2.93 9.65
C GLY A 126 -8.19 -3.30 8.91
N LYS A 127 -8.13 -4.24 7.96
CA LYS A 127 -9.26 -4.59 7.09
C LYS A 127 -9.58 -6.09 7.03
N GLY A 128 -8.83 -6.93 7.74
CA GLY A 128 -9.04 -8.37 7.77
C GLY A 128 -8.67 -9.09 6.48
N TYR A 129 -7.74 -8.53 5.69
CA TYR A 129 -7.31 -9.15 4.45
C TYR A 129 -6.46 -10.40 4.72
N GLN A 130 -6.49 -11.34 3.79
CA GLN A 130 -5.63 -12.53 3.80
C GLN A 130 -4.51 -12.36 2.76
N GLU A 131 -3.27 -12.64 3.15
CA GLU A 131 -2.11 -12.57 2.26
C GLU A 131 -2.07 -13.79 1.33
N LEU A 132 -1.74 -13.56 0.05
CA LEU A 132 -1.48 -14.61 -0.95
C LEU A 132 -0.03 -14.57 -1.41
N SER A 133 0.46 -13.37 -1.71
CA SER A 133 1.86 -13.10 -2.07
C SER A 133 2.20 -11.65 -1.75
N ARG A 134 3.48 -11.28 -1.92
CA ARG A 134 3.94 -9.88 -1.81
C ARG A 134 3.08 -8.91 -2.64
N GLY A 135 2.59 -9.33 -3.80
CA GLY A 135 1.83 -8.51 -4.74
C GLY A 135 0.31 -8.67 -4.69
N LEU A 136 -0.22 -9.53 -3.81
CA LEU A 136 -1.66 -9.82 -3.79
C LEU A 136 -2.16 -10.24 -2.41
N CYS A 137 -3.24 -9.62 -1.99
CA CYS A 137 -4.06 -10.02 -0.85
C CYS A 137 -5.51 -10.16 -1.31
N PHE A 138 -6.36 -10.75 -0.48
CA PHE A 138 -7.80 -10.81 -0.76
C PHE A 138 -8.64 -10.69 0.51
N GLU A 139 -9.92 -10.37 0.34
CA GLU A 139 -10.96 -10.54 1.35
C GLU A 139 -12.13 -11.32 0.76
N ILE A 140 -12.94 -11.93 1.63
CA ILE A 140 -14.16 -12.61 1.22
C ILE A 140 -15.33 -11.67 1.48
N ILE A 141 -16.08 -11.36 0.42
CA ILE A 141 -17.34 -10.62 0.50
C ILE A 141 -18.42 -11.51 -0.11
N GLU A 142 -19.33 -12.00 0.72
CA GLU A 142 -20.36 -12.95 0.33
C GLU A 142 -19.76 -14.20 -0.35
N ASN A 143 -20.01 -14.40 -1.64
CA ASN A 143 -19.51 -15.50 -2.47
C ASN A 143 -18.39 -15.06 -3.44
N GLN A 144 -17.71 -13.95 -3.13
CA GLN A 144 -16.66 -13.37 -3.95
C GLN A 144 -15.34 -13.26 -3.17
N ALA A 145 -14.24 -13.55 -3.85
CA ALA A 145 -12.91 -13.17 -3.36
C ALA A 145 -12.52 -11.84 -4.01
N VAL A 146 -12.42 -10.77 -3.21
CA VAL A 146 -12.06 -9.43 -3.69
C VAL A 146 -10.56 -9.21 -3.51
N LEU A 147 -9.87 -8.97 -4.62
CA LEU A 147 -8.42 -8.81 -4.69
C LEU A 147 -7.99 -7.40 -4.31
N HIS A 148 -6.90 -7.33 -3.56
CA HIS A 148 -6.23 -6.10 -3.15
C HIS A 148 -4.75 -6.17 -3.50
N ILE A 149 -4.22 -5.09 -4.06
CA ILE A 149 -2.79 -4.95 -4.32
C ILE A 149 -2.19 -4.16 -3.15
N PRO A 150 -1.33 -4.78 -2.30
CA PRO A 150 -0.68 -4.08 -1.21
C PRO A 150 0.32 -3.03 -1.73
N ILE A 151 0.67 -2.07 -0.87
CA ILE A 151 1.70 -1.08 -1.20
C ILE A 151 3.07 -1.75 -1.09
N THR A 152 3.68 -2.04 -2.23
CA THR A 152 4.97 -2.75 -2.30
C THR A 152 5.88 -2.15 -3.36
N PHE A 153 7.19 -2.15 -3.10
CA PHE A 153 8.20 -1.55 -3.96
C PHE A 153 8.90 -2.60 -4.82
N PHE A 154 8.22 -3.04 -5.88
CA PHE A 154 8.83 -3.96 -6.86
C PHE A 154 9.96 -3.27 -7.64
N GLU A 155 10.95 -4.07 -8.05
CA GLU A 155 12.11 -3.59 -8.79
C GLU A 155 11.73 -3.17 -10.21
N ASN A 156 10.74 -3.85 -10.79
CA ASN A 156 10.20 -3.60 -12.12
C ASN A 156 8.80 -4.22 -12.28
N ALA A 157 8.13 -3.92 -13.40
CA ALA A 157 6.80 -4.42 -13.69
C ALA A 157 6.72 -5.95 -13.85
N LYS A 158 7.82 -6.60 -14.28
CA LYS A 158 7.87 -8.06 -14.42
C LYS A 158 7.85 -8.72 -13.04
N SER A 159 8.66 -8.26 -12.08
CA SER A 159 8.65 -8.76 -10.70
C SER A 159 7.27 -8.63 -10.06
N PHE A 160 6.60 -7.48 -10.27
CA PHE A 160 5.23 -7.27 -9.81
C PHE A 160 4.26 -8.31 -10.41
N LEU A 161 4.30 -8.49 -11.73
CA LEU A 161 3.40 -9.40 -12.43
C LEU A 161 3.62 -10.87 -12.04
N GLU A 162 4.87 -11.27 -11.83
CA GLU A 162 5.22 -12.61 -11.35
C GLU A 162 4.68 -12.84 -9.94
N SER A 163 4.86 -11.88 -9.03
CA SER A 163 4.29 -11.97 -7.68
C SER A 163 2.77 -11.99 -7.70
N PHE A 164 2.13 -11.19 -8.57
CA PHE A 164 0.68 -11.17 -8.71
C PHE A 164 0.14 -12.53 -9.20
N LYS A 165 0.76 -13.11 -10.24
CA LYS A 165 0.42 -14.45 -10.74
C LYS A 165 0.62 -15.53 -9.68
N GLU A 166 1.68 -15.43 -8.87
CA GLU A 166 1.89 -16.35 -7.76
C GLU A 166 0.77 -16.27 -6.74
N GLY A 167 0.33 -15.06 -6.40
CA GLY A 167 -0.83 -14.87 -5.52
C GLY A 167 -2.11 -15.53 -6.08
N LEU A 168 -2.34 -15.45 -7.39
CA LEU A 168 -3.46 -16.14 -8.05
C LEU A 168 -3.35 -17.67 -7.97
N ARG A 169 -2.15 -18.24 -8.07
CA ARG A 169 -1.92 -19.68 -7.88
C ARG A 169 -2.21 -20.11 -6.45
N VAL A 170 -1.74 -19.33 -5.48
CA VAL A 170 -2.03 -19.58 -4.06
C VAL A 170 -3.53 -19.53 -3.81
N LEU A 171 -4.23 -18.52 -4.34
CA LEU A 171 -5.69 -18.42 -4.22
C LEU A 171 -6.40 -19.60 -4.87
N ALA A 172 -6.00 -20.01 -6.07
CA ALA A 172 -6.57 -21.16 -6.75
C ALA A 172 -6.39 -22.46 -5.94
N ASN A 173 -5.21 -22.65 -5.35
CA ASN A 173 -4.96 -23.80 -4.47
C ASN A 173 -5.83 -23.74 -3.21
N LYS A 174 -5.88 -22.58 -2.54
CA LYS A 174 -6.73 -22.37 -1.36
C LYS A 174 -8.20 -22.64 -1.66
N MET A 175 -8.71 -22.21 -2.82
CA MET A 175 -10.08 -22.50 -3.25
C MET A 175 -10.38 -24.01 -3.35
N ILE A 176 -9.38 -24.84 -3.68
CA ILE A 176 -9.53 -26.30 -3.73
C ILE A 176 -9.47 -26.91 -2.33
N THR A 177 -8.58 -26.42 -1.47
CA THR A 177 -8.21 -27.09 -0.22
C THR A 177 -8.94 -26.57 1.01
N GLU A 178 -9.41 -25.32 1.00
CA GLU A 178 -9.96 -24.63 2.17
C GLU A 178 -11.50 -24.57 2.09
N LYS A 179 -12.16 -25.11 3.11
CA LYS A 179 -13.64 -25.21 3.16
C LYS A 179 -14.32 -23.84 3.11
N GLU A 180 -13.70 -22.83 3.72
CA GLU A 180 -14.21 -21.45 3.74
C GLU A 180 -14.26 -20.80 2.35
N LEU A 181 -13.55 -21.34 1.37
CA LEU A 181 -13.52 -20.84 -0.01
C LEU A 181 -14.33 -21.70 -0.99
N ALA A 182 -15.04 -22.72 -0.49
CA ALA A 182 -15.80 -23.65 -1.34
C ALA A 182 -16.92 -22.95 -2.12
N ASP A 183 -17.58 -21.98 -1.49
CA ASP A 183 -18.73 -21.27 -2.07
C ASP A 183 -18.36 -20.07 -2.95
N ILE A 184 -17.06 -19.74 -3.05
CA ILE A 184 -16.58 -18.63 -3.88
C ILE A 184 -16.79 -18.97 -5.36
N ARG A 185 -17.57 -18.14 -6.06
CA ARG A 185 -17.92 -18.33 -7.48
C ARG A 185 -17.08 -17.46 -8.41
N GLU A 186 -16.62 -16.32 -7.92
CA GLU A 186 -15.87 -15.37 -8.71
C GLU A 186 -14.83 -14.61 -7.88
N VAL A 187 -13.78 -14.18 -8.58
CA VAL A 187 -12.73 -13.33 -8.03
C VAL A 187 -12.84 -11.97 -8.69
N ILE A 188 -12.93 -10.92 -7.89
CA ILE A 188 -13.15 -9.55 -8.35
C ILE A 188 -11.92 -8.70 -8.07
N GLY A 189 -11.53 -7.85 -9.02
CA GLY A 189 -10.49 -6.83 -8.84
C GLY A 189 -11.05 -5.43 -9.06
N TYR A 190 -10.49 -4.44 -8.36
CA TYR A 190 -10.86 -3.03 -8.46
C TYR A 190 -9.62 -2.18 -8.64
N SER A 191 -9.56 -1.40 -9.71
CA SER A 191 -8.51 -0.39 -9.91
C SER A 191 -8.91 0.60 -10.99
N SER A 192 -8.57 1.88 -10.81
CA SER A 192 -8.66 2.88 -11.88
C SER A 192 -7.85 2.48 -13.12
N LEU A 193 -6.80 1.68 -12.95
CA LEU A 193 -5.98 1.15 -14.05
C LEU A 193 -6.69 0.07 -14.87
N VAL A 194 -7.82 -0.47 -14.41
CA VAL A 194 -8.56 -1.50 -15.16
C VAL A 194 -8.96 -0.99 -16.55
N GLN A 195 -9.45 0.25 -16.64
CA GLN A 195 -9.85 0.85 -17.91
C GLN A 195 -8.63 1.02 -18.84
N GLU A 196 -7.54 1.55 -18.31
CA GLU A 196 -6.32 1.83 -19.08
C GLU A 196 -5.58 0.56 -19.51
N LYS A 197 -5.62 -0.50 -18.67
CA LYS A 197 -4.81 -1.71 -18.82
C LYS A 197 -5.66 -2.97 -19.02
N HIS A 198 -6.89 -2.84 -19.49
CA HIS A 198 -7.84 -3.94 -19.72
C HIS A 198 -7.24 -5.11 -20.52
N ARG A 199 -6.38 -4.82 -21.52
CA ARG A 199 -5.72 -5.86 -22.32
C ARG A 199 -4.79 -6.74 -21.49
N ILE A 200 -4.05 -6.15 -20.54
CA ILE A 200 -3.16 -6.92 -19.65
C ILE A 200 -4.00 -7.82 -18.75
N LEU A 201 -5.12 -7.30 -18.22
CA LEU A 201 -6.04 -8.06 -17.37
C LEU A 201 -6.68 -9.23 -18.12
N ALA A 202 -7.05 -9.04 -19.38
CA ALA A 202 -7.53 -10.12 -20.25
C ALA A 202 -6.48 -11.23 -20.43
N THR A 203 -5.19 -10.89 -20.58
CA THR A 203 -4.13 -11.92 -20.64
C THR A 203 -3.94 -12.69 -19.34
N LEU A 204 -4.43 -12.15 -18.22
CA LEU A 204 -4.44 -12.82 -16.92
C LEU A 204 -5.73 -13.63 -16.68
N GLY A 205 -6.64 -13.65 -17.66
CA GLY A 205 -7.92 -14.38 -17.58
C GLY A 205 -9.07 -13.55 -17.00
N PHE A 206 -8.87 -12.27 -16.73
CA PHE A 206 -9.91 -11.39 -16.21
C PHE A 206 -10.75 -10.77 -17.32
N GLU A 207 -12.05 -10.73 -17.10
CA GLU A 207 -13.02 -9.96 -17.87
C GLU A 207 -13.21 -8.58 -17.24
N VAL A 208 -13.25 -7.52 -18.04
CA VAL A 208 -13.63 -6.19 -17.55
C VAL A 208 -15.15 -6.09 -17.51
N ILE A 209 -15.69 -5.68 -16.37
CA ILE A 209 -17.13 -5.47 -16.22
C ILE A 209 -17.52 -4.19 -16.97
N LEU A 210 -18.59 -4.27 -17.76
CA LEU A 210 -19.17 -3.11 -18.44
C LEU A 210 -20.30 -2.51 -17.61
N ASP A 211 -20.50 -1.19 -17.72
CA ASP A 211 -21.66 -0.51 -17.15
C ASP A 211 -22.93 -0.77 -18.01
N VAL A 212 -24.07 -0.24 -17.56
CA VAL A 212 -25.36 -0.37 -18.26
C VAL A 212 -25.36 0.21 -19.68
N ASN A 213 -24.38 1.05 -20.02
CA ASN A 213 -24.22 1.67 -21.33
C ASN A 213 -23.11 0.99 -22.16
N GLY A 214 -22.55 -0.14 -21.68
CA GLY A 214 -21.49 -0.86 -22.36
C GLY A 214 -20.09 -0.25 -22.20
N LYS A 215 -19.88 0.69 -21.28
CA LYS A 215 -18.56 1.30 -21.02
C LYS A 215 -17.76 0.50 -20.01
N LEU A 216 -16.44 0.47 -20.18
CA LEU A 216 -15.52 -0.20 -19.25
C LEU A 216 -15.63 0.42 -17.86
N THR A 217 -15.83 -0.41 -16.84
CA THR A 217 -15.76 0.01 -15.44
C THR A 217 -14.34 -0.16 -14.88
N GLU A 218 -14.12 0.28 -13.64
CA GLU A 218 -12.88 0.04 -12.88
C GLU A 218 -12.83 -1.37 -12.26
N LYS A 219 -13.75 -2.26 -12.66
CA LYS A 219 -13.89 -3.60 -12.08
C LYS A 219 -13.53 -4.68 -13.08
N THR A 220 -12.82 -5.69 -12.59
CA THR A 220 -12.58 -6.94 -13.30
C THR A 220 -13.16 -8.12 -12.56
N LYS A 221 -13.46 -9.20 -13.28
CA LYS A 221 -13.85 -10.48 -12.71
C LYS A 221 -13.17 -11.65 -13.42
N ILE A 222 -12.96 -12.75 -12.71
CA ILE A 222 -12.62 -14.06 -13.27
C ILE A 222 -13.46 -15.10 -12.53
N SER A 223 -14.06 -16.04 -13.26
CA SER A 223 -14.84 -17.11 -12.63
C SER A 223 -13.91 -18.06 -11.89
N ARG A 224 -14.45 -18.76 -10.88
CA ARG A 224 -13.72 -19.81 -10.16
C ARG A 224 -13.13 -20.84 -11.13
N GLU A 225 -13.94 -21.34 -12.06
CA GLU A 225 -13.55 -22.37 -13.02
C GLU A 225 -12.37 -21.88 -13.86
N LYS A 226 -12.43 -20.64 -14.35
CA LYS A 226 -11.37 -20.07 -15.17
C LYS A 226 -10.09 -19.82 -14.37
N LEU A 227 -10.20 -19.38 -13.13
CA LEU A 227 -9.05 -19.22 -12.23
C LEU A 227 -8.37 -20.58 -12.01
N LEU A 228 -9.14 -21.62 -11.70
CA LEU A 228 -8.61 -22.97 -11.46
C LEU A 228 -7.99 -23.58 -12.72
N GLU A 229 -8.56 -23.33 -13.90
CA GLU A 229 -8.00 -23.75 -15.18
C GLU A 229 -6.61 -23.12 -15.44
N LEU A 230 -6.48 -21.82 -15.18
CA LEU A 230 -5.25 -21.06 -15.50
C LEU A 230 -4.17 -21.17 -14.43
N TYR A 231 -4.56 -21.22 -13.16
CA TYR A 231 -3.67 -21.06 -12.00
C TYR A 231 -3.75 -22.21 -10.99
N GLY A 232 -4.69 -23.15 -11.15
CA GLY A 232 -4.76 -24.34 -10.32
C GLY A 232 -3.59 -25.30 -10.58
N PRO A 233 -3.36 -26.27 -9.67
CA PRO A 233 -2.39 -27.32 -9.90
C PRO A 233 -2.75 -28.06 -11.20
N LYS A 234 -1.80 -28.15 -12.13
CA LYS A 234 -1.97 -28.97 -13.33
C LYS A 234 -2.23 -30.39 -12.86
N LYS A 235 -3.34 -31.00 -13.29
CA LYS A 235 -3.50 -32.46 -13.18
C LYS A 235 -2.28 -33.07 -13.89
N LEU A 236 -1.43 -33.74 -13.11
CA LEU A 236 -0.37 -34.61 -13.62
C LEU A 236 -1.01 -35.77 -14.40
#